data_AF-A0A2U1M661-F1
#
_entry.id   AF-A0A2U1M661-F1
#
_cell.length_a   1.000
_cell.length_b   1.000
_cell.length_c   1.000
_cell.angle_alpha   90.00
_cell.angle_beta   90.00
_cell.angle_gamma   90.00
#
_symmetry.space_group_name_H-M   'P 1'
#
loop_
_entity.id
_entity.type
_entity.pdbx_description
1 polymer ?
#
loop_
_entity_poly.entity_id
_entity_poly.type
_entity_poly.pdbx_seq_one_letter_code
_entity_poly.pdbx_strand_id
1 'polypeptide(L)'
;MDWVSWCEVIGGVWEFGLVIVVSPHFSQAILGGVFPTYHSDGVRYPVPWKDVERVFFRVNEPDKHWILAELHIATGVVTFYDSLGLVKSNRRSWWRAMKKDLPLRLISYLNQCGVLKSKSISIDTYDISYDFARVPVQGGLFGDCGVWVCICLYRLCRNEPLEVKDPVQAALAYRERMLDYY
;
A
#
# COMPACT_ATOMS: atom_id res chain seq x y z
N MET A 1 -11.01 2.76 -22.84
CA MET A 1 -10.68 3.27 -21.49
C MET A 1 -9.18 3.11 -21.41
N ASP A 2 -8.48 4.22 -21.65
CA ASP A 2 -7.20 4.18 -22.35
C ASP A 2 -6.03 4.23 -21.37
N TRP A 3 -4.83 3.86 -21.83
CA TRP A 3 -3.65 3.57 -21.02
C TRP A 3 -3.17 4.67 -20.06
N VAL A 4 -3.42 5.94 -20.40
CA VAL A 4 -3.22 7.08 -19.49
C VAL A 4 -4.13 6.96 -18.27
N SER A 5 -5.37 6.51 -18.47
CA SER A 5 -6.27 6.11 -17.41
C SER A 5 -5.67 4.97 -16.60
N TRP A 6 -5.09 3.89 -17.18
CA TRP A 6 -4.61 2.74 -16.40
C TRP A 6 -3.31 2.98 -15.57
N CYS A 7 -2.37 3.81 -16.03
CA CYS A 7 -1.22 4.20 -15.20
C CYS A 7 -1.51 5.36 -14.25
N GLU A 8 -2.44 6.27 -14.58
CA GLU A 8 -3.10 7.08 -13.57
C GLU A 8 -3.95 6.19 -12.63
N VAL A 9 -4.36 4.98 -13.06
CA VAL A 9 -5.02 3.92 -12.26
C VAL A 9 -4.13 3.28 -11.21
N ILE A 10 -2.81 3.31 -11.38
CA ILE A 10 -1.89 2.72 -10.40
C ILE A 10 -0.90 3.76 -9.86
N GLY A 11 -0.88 4.98 -10.38
CA GLY A 11 -0.08 6.13 -9.90
C GLY A 11 -0.91 7.28 -9.32
N GLY A 12 -2.23 7.23 -9.48
CA GLY A 12 -3.20 8.19 -8.96
C GLY A 12 -4.00 7.65 -7.78
N VAL A 13 -4.77 8.56 -7.19
CA VAL A 13 -5.65 8.38 -6.05
C VAL A 13 -6.99 7.83 -6.52
N TRP A 14 -7.38 6.64 -6.04
CA TRP A 14 -8.65 5.98 -6.36
C TRP A 14 -9.56 5.98 -5.14
N GLU A 15 -10.77 6.52 -5.29
CA GLU A 15 -11.81 6.49 -4.27
C GLU A 15 -12.71 5.26 -4.48
N PHE A 16 -12.57 4.27 -3.60
CA PHE A 16 -13.50 3.15 -3.49
C PHE A 16 -14.06 3.14 -2.07
N GLY A 17 -15.08 3.98 -1.83
CA GLY A 17 -15.51 4.30 -0.46
C GLY A 17 -14.46 5.14 0.29
N LEU A 18 -14.40 5.04 1.62
CA LEU A 18 -13.46 5.78 2.49
C LEU A 18 -12.01 5.27 2.36
N VAL A 19 -11.52 5.01 1.15
CA VAL A 19 -10.23 4.37 0.88
C VAL A 19 -9.50 5.13 -0.23
N ILE A 20 -8.18 5.24 -0.12
CA ILE A 20 -7.32 5.88 -1.11
C ILE A 20 -6.11 4.99 -1.48
N VAL A 21 -5.65 5.05 -2.72
CA VAL A 21 -4.40 4.43 -3.17
C VAL A 21 -3.36 5.51 -3.46
N VAL A 22 -2.14 5.36 -2.95
CA VAL A 22 -1.08 6.36 -3.08
C VAL A 22 -0.04 5.95 -4.12
N SER A 23 0.60 6.94 -4.72
CA SER A 23 1.76 6.82 -5.62
C SER A 23 2.80 5.80 -5.13
N PRO A 24 3.48 5.06 -6.03
CA PRO A 24 4.48 4.05 -5.65
C PRO A 24 5.67 4.63 -4.91
N HIS A 25 5.91 5.94 -5.05
CA HIS A 25 7.04 6.62 -4.45
C HIS A 25 6.79 7.07 -3.01
N PHE A 26 5.55 6.98 -2.52
CA PHE A 26 5.18 7.48 -1.20
C PHE A 26 6.00 6.84 -0.09
N SER A 27 6.07 5.50 -0.03
CA SER A 27 6.81 4.81 1.04
C SER A 27 8.29 5.14 1.01
N GLN A 28 8.88 5.20 -0.19
CA GLN A 28 10.30 5.52 -0.37
C GLN A 28 10.60 6.93 0.11
N ALA A 29 9.73 7.89 -0.23
CA ALA A 29 9.86 9.28 0.21
C ALA A 29 9.81 9.38 1.74
N ILE A 30 8.77 8.84 2.38
CA ILE A 30 8.62 8.96 3.84
C ILE A 30 9.71 8.20 4.60
N LEU A 31 10.15 7.03 4.12
CA LEU A 31 11.25 6.28 4.72
C LEU A 31 12.58 7.03 4.58
N GLY A 32 12.77 7.74 3.47
CA GLY A 32 13.88 8.69 3.26
C GLY A 32 13.77 9.99 4.06
N GLY A 33 12.69 10.20 4.82
CA GLY A 33 12.45 11.41 5.60
C GLY A 33 11.91 12.60 4.80
N VAL A 34 11.46 12.37 3.56
CA VAL A 34 10.79 13.38 2.73
C VAL A 34 9.28 13.24 2.89
N PHE A 35 8.60 14.33 3.22
CA PHE A 35 7.15 14.33 3.49
C PHE A 35 6.37 15.14 2.43
N PRO A 36 6.12 14.54 1.24
CA PRO A 36 5.37 15.19 0.17
C PRO A 36 3.88 15.32 0.53
N THR A 37 3.49 16.48 1.07
CA THR A 37 2.11 16.76 1.54
C THR A 37 1.05 16.66 0.44
N TYR A 38 1.46 16.81 -0.82
CA TYR A 38 0.56 16.76 -1.97
C TYR A 38 -0.15 15.41 -2.15
N HIS A 39 0.25 14.35 -1.44
CA HIS A 39 -0.50 13.09 -1.41
C HIS A 39 -1.74 13.10 -0.52
N SER A 40 -1.82 14.02 0.45
CA SER A 40 -2.85 14.00 1.51
C SER A 40 -3.62 15.31 1.67
N ASP A 41 -3.17 16.40 1.07
CA ASP A 41 -3.75 17.74 1.25
C ASP A 41 -5.02 18.03 0.43
N GLY A 42 -5.34 17.18 -0.56
CA GLY A 42 -6.50 17.40 -1.44
C GLY A 42 -6.24 18.38 -2.59
N VAL A 43 -5.01 18.88 -2.75
CA VAL A 43 -4.67 19.92 -3.74
C VAL A 43 -4.26 19.30 -5.07
N ARG A 44 -3.28 18.39 -5.04
CA ARG A 44 -2.81 17.70 -6.26
C ARG A 44 -3.67 16.49 -6.60
N TYR A 45 -4.11 15.77 -5.58
CA TYR A 45 -5.04 14.65 -5.71
C TYR A 45 -6.31 15.01 -4.95
N PRO A 46 -7.50 14.86 -5.55
CA PRO A 46 -8.73 15.49 -5.05
C PRO A 46 -9.27 14.90 -3.74
N VAL A 47 -8.73 13.77 -3.29
CA VAL A 47 -9.18 13.08 -2.06
C VAL A 47 -8.16 13.33 -0.94
N PRO A 48 -8.44 14.25 -0.01
CA PRO A 48 -7.56 14.49 1.12
C PRO A 48 -7.69 13.38 2.16
N TRP A 49 -6.61 13.06 2.87
CA TRP A 49 -6.60 11.91 3.79
C TRP A 49 -7.45 12.12 5.04
N LYS A 50 -7.79 13.36 5.37
CA LYS A 50 -8.76 13.68 6.43
C LYS A 50 -10.14 13.06 6.16
N ASP A 51 -10.47 12.78 4.90
CA ASP A 51 -11.80 12.31 4.49
C ASP A 51 -11.86 10.80 4.21
N VAL A 52 -10.74 10.07 4.38
CA VAL A 52 -10.68 8.60 4.18
C VAL A 52 -10.38 7.86 5.48
N GLU A 53 -10.80 6.60 5.57
CA GLU A 53 -10.47 5.68 6.67
C GLU A 53 -9.16 4.93 6.40
N ARG A 54 -8.92 4.55 5.14
CA ARG A 54 -7.81 3.64 4.78
C ARG A 54 -6.97 4.17 3.64
N VAL A 55 -5.68 3.87 3.73
CA VAL A 55 -4.67 4.28 2.74
C VAL A 55 -3.88 3.07 2.30
N PHE A 56 -3.98 2.73 1.02
CA PHE A 56 -3.15 1.73 0.37
C PHE A 56 -1.87 2.37 -0.19
N PHE A 57 -0.72 1.81 0.16
CA PHE A 57 0.57 2.22 -0.37
C PHE A 57 1.48 1.01 -0.60
N ARG A 58 2.32 1.10 -1.62
CA ARG A 58 3.33 0.07 -1.90
C ARG A 58 4.52 0.26 -0.97
N VAL A 59 5.19 -0.83 -0.62
CA VAL A 59 6.50 -0.82 0.04
C VAL A 59 7.41 -1.80 -0.68
N ASN A 60 8.67 -1.44 -0.91
CA ASN A 60 9.61 -2.32 -1.59
C ASN A 60 10.98 -2.37 -0.93
N GLU A 61 11.53 -3.58 -0.81
CA GLU A 61 12.97 -3.76 -0.69
C GLU A 61 13.57 -3.47 -2.08
N PRO A 62 14.51 -2.51 -2.20
CA PRO A 62 15.09 -2.13 -3.48
C PRO A 62 15.53 -3.34 -4.30
N ASP A 63 15.14 -3.36 -5.58
CA ASP A 63 15.48 -4.37 -6.59
C ASP A 63 15.12 -5.82 -6.26
N LYS A 64 14.29 -6.06 -5.22
CA LYS A 64 14.09 -7.41 -4.69
C LYS A 64 12.65 -7.81 -4.50
N HIS A 65 11.83 -6.97 -3.85
CA HIS A 65 10.49 -7.41 -3.45
C HIS A 65 9.55 -6.24 -3.25
N TRP A 66 8.35 -6.36 -3.82
CA TRP A 66 7.26 -5.41 -3.66
C TRP A 66 6.14 -6.04 -2.81
N ILE A 67 5.58 -5.24 -1.91
CA ILE A 67 4.40 -5.60 -1.13
C ILE A 67 3.40 -4.44 -1.12
N LEU A 68 2.15 -4.77 -0.76
CA LEU A 68 1.11 -3.79 -0.50
C LEU A 68 0.96 -3.63 1.02
N ALA A 69 0.80 -2.38 1.46
CA ALA A 69 0.46 -2.03 2.83
C ALA A 69 -0.86 -1.24 2.84
N GLU A 70 -1.67 -1.47 3.86
CA GLU A 70 -2.91 -0.73 4.14
C GLU A 70 -2.79 -0.11 5.52
N LEU A 71 -2.87 1.21 5.61
CA LEU A 71 -2.98 1.92 6.88
C LEU A 71 -4.46 2.18 7.16
N HIS A 72 -4.97 1.70 8.29
CA HIS A 72 -6.22 2.19 8.87
C HIS A 72 -5.94 3.38 9.79
N ILE A 73 -6.29 4.59 9.35
CA ILE A 73 -5.86 5.85 10.00
C ILE A 73 -6.38 5.95 11.44
N ALA A 74 -7.60 5.49 11.71
CA ALA A 74 -8.19 5.64 13.04
C ALA A 74 -7.47 4.80 14.10
N THR A 75 -6.94 3.63 13.75
CA THR A 75 -6.33 2.69 14.70
C THR A 75 -4.81 2.62 14.61
N GLY A 76 -4.21 3.20 13.56
CA GLY A 76 -2.77 3.08 13.30
C GLY A 76 -2.31 1.67 12.90
N VAL A 77 -3.24 0.76 12.62
CA VAL A 77 -2.88 -0.59 12.16
C VAL A 77 -2.44 -0.52 10.69
N VAL A 78 -1.22 -1.00 10.43
CA VAL A 78 -0.70 -1.22 9.08
C VAL A 78 -0.74 -2.71 8.76
N THR A 79 -1.60 -3.11 7.83
CA THR A 79 -1.74 -4.49 7.36
C THR A 79 -0.87 -4.70 6.13
N PHE A 80 0.05 -5.67 6.20
CA PHE A 80 0.91 -6.04 5.08
C PHE A 80 0.34 -7.23 4.29
N TYR A 81 0.31 -7.08 2.97
CA TYR A 81 -0.07 -8.10 2.00
C TYR A 81 1.20 -8.52 1.23
N ASP A 82 1.77 -9.65 1.65
CA ASP A 82 3.09 -10.11 1.20
C ASP A 82 3.02 -11.56 0.69
N SER A 83 3.08 -11.72 -0.64
CA SER A 83 3.01 -13.02 -1.33
C SER A 83 4.24 -13.91 -1.12
N LEU A 84 5.31 -13.41 -0.48
CA LEU A 84 6.49 -14.20 -0.09
C LEU A 84 6.68 -14.33 1.43
N GLY A 85 5.86 -13.65 2.24
CA GLY A 85 5.93 -13.70 3.71
C GLY A 85 7.24 -13.15 4.32
N LEU A 86 8.02 -12.38 3.55
CA LEU A 86 9.30 -11.81 3.99
C LEU A 86 9.14 -10.81 5.14
N VAL A 87 8.10 -9.97 5.13
CA VAL A 87 7.91 -8.92 6.15
C VAL A 87 7.58 -9.53 7.51
N LYS A 88 6.74 -10.56 7.53
CA LYS A 88 6.41 -11.33 8.75
C LYS A 88 7.62 -12.11 9.25
N SER A 89 8.40 -12.70 8.35
CA SER A 89 9.54 -13.55 8.71
C SER A 89 10.64 -12.84 9.49
N ASN A 90 10.78 -11.51 9.34
CA ASN A 90 11.87 -10.72 9.95
C ASN A 90 13.30 -11.18 9.60
N ARG A 91 13.46 -12.03 8.58
CA ARG A 91 14.77 -12.64 8.28
C ARG A 91 15.75 -11.67 7.60
N ARG A 92 15.25 -10.66 6.87
CA ARG A 92 16.11 -9.67 6.19
C ARG A 92 16.23 -8.39 6.99
N SER A 93 17.44 -7.84 7.05
CA SER A 93 17.75 -6.60 7.78
C SER A 93 16.91 -5.42 7.30
N TRP A 94 16.67 -5.32 5.99
CA TRP A 94 15.90 -4.24 5.40
C TRP A 94 14.47 -4.17 5.97
N TRP A 95 13.74 -5.29 6.00
CA TRP A 95 12.36 -5.32 6.55
C TRP A 95 12.31 -5.01 8.05
N ARG A 96 13.37 -5.36 8.81
CA ARG A 96 13.47 -4.99 10.23
C ARG A 96 13.68 -3.48 10.41
N ALA A 97 14.56 -2.88 9.60
CA ALA A 97 14.82 -1.45 9.62
C ALA A 97 13.56 -0.67 9.19
N MET A 98 12.92 -1.08 8.09
CA MET A 98 11.66 -0.49 7.62
C MET A 98 10.60 -0.51 8.73
N LYS A 99 10.37 -1.64 9.40
CA LYS A 99 9.38 -1.72 10.49
C LYS A 99 9.74 -0.91 11.74
N LYS A 100 11.03 -0.61 11.96
CA LYS A 100 11.47 0.28 13.03
C LYS A 100 11.21 1.75 12.68
N ASP A 101 11.43 2.13 11.43
CA ASP A 101 11.39 3.54 11.01
C ASP A 101 9.99 3.98 10.58
N LEU A 102 9.22 3.09 9.93
CA LEU A 102 7.90 3.39 9.38
C LEU A 102 6.92 4.03 10.38
N PRO A 103 6.82 3.60 11.66
CA PRO A 103 5.92 4.21 12.64
C PRO A 103 6.21 5.70 12.83
N LEU A 104 7.47 6.04 13.08
CA LEU A 104 7.92 7.41 13.30
C LEU A 104 7.66 8.28 12.07
N ARG A 105 7.90 7.73 10.87
CA ARG A 105 7.69 8.44 9.60
C ARG A 105 6.21 8.68 9.30
N LEU A 106 5.36 7.67 9.49
CA LEU A 106 3.92 7.78 9.26
C LEU A 106 3.26 8.74 10.25
N ILE A 107 3.56 8.62 11.55
CA ILE A 107 3.00 9.52 12.57
C ILE A 107 3.41 10.97 12.28
N SER A 108 4.69 11.20 11.95
CA SER A 108 5.17 12.53 11.55
C SER A 108 4.43 13.08 10.34
N TYR A 109 4.26 12.26 9.30
CA TYR A 109 3.55 12.64 8.07
C TYR A 109 2.09 12.98 8.35
N LEU A 110 1.35 12.12 9.07
CA LEU A 110 -0.06 12.32 9.40
C LEU A 110 -0.28 13.56 10.26
N ASN A 111 0.63 13.84 11.21
CA ASN A 111 0.57 15.03 12.04
C ASN A 111 0.85 16.30 11.22
N GLN A 112 1.93 16.32 10.42
CA GLN A 112 2.30 17.48 9.61
C GLN A 112 1.23 17.82 8.57
N CYS A 113 0.57 16.82 8.01
CA CYS A 113 -0.54 17.01 7.08
C CYS A 113 -1.87 17.37 7.77
N GLY A 114 -1.89 17.50 9.11
CA GLY A 114 -3.10 17.81 9.88
C GLY A 114 -4.14 16.70 9.92
N VAL A 115 -3.82 15.49 9.44
CA VAL A 115 -4.75 14.36 9.36
C VAL A 115 -5.19 13.93 10.75
N LEU A 116 -4.26 13.75 11.69
CA LEU A 116 -4.58 13.36 13.07
C LEU A 116 -5.51 14.37 13.75
N LYS A 117 -5.16 15.67 13.64
CA LYS A 117 -5.97 16.77 14.19
C LYS A 117 -7.38 16.79 13.60
N SER A 118 -7.51 16.63 12.28
CA SER A 118 -8.80 16.65 11.59
C SER A 118 -9.73 15.51 12.01
N LYS A 119 -9.16 14.36 12.38
CA LYS A 119 -9.88 13.17 12.84
C LYS A 119 -9.98 13.07 14.36
N SER A 120 -9.61 14.13 15.10
CA SER A 120 -9.60 14.16 16.57
C SER A 120 -8.77 13.04 17.21
N ILE A 121 -7.69 12.62 16.55
CA ILE A 121 -6.75 11.61 17.05
C ILE A 121 -5.63 12.32 17.83
N SER A 122 -5.43 11.94 19.09
CA SER A 122 -4.35 12.49 19.91
C SER A 122 -3.00 11.92 19.48
N ILE A 123 -2.06 12.79 19.15
CA ILE A 123 -0.69 12.38 18.79
C ILE A 123 0.04 11.69 19.94
N ASP A 124 -0.27 12.06 21.19
CA ASP A 124 0.42 11.53 22.38
C ASP A 124 0.09 10.06 22.65
N THR A 125 -1.05 9.58 22.13
CA THR A 125 -1.53 8.21 22.33
C THR A 125 -1.62 7.42 21.03
N TYR A 126 -1.33 8.03 19.89
CA TYR A 126 -1.42 7.38 18.60
C TYR A 126 -0.12 6.62 18.30
N ASP A 127 -0.24 5.35 17.94
CA ASP A 127 0.88 4.48 17.64
C ASP A 127 0.60 3.66 16.38
N ILE A 128 1.66 3.17 15.73
CA ILE A 128 1.54 2.29 14.57
C ILE A 128 1.83 0.85 14.99
N SER A 129 0.88 -0.02 14.72
CA SER A 129 1.01 -1.46 14.91
C SER A 129 0.92 -2.20 13.57
N TYR A 130 1.29 -3.49 13.57
CA TYR A 130 1.38 -4.28 12.34
C TYR A 130 0.47 -5.49 12.38
N ASP A 131 -0.24 -5.71 11.28
CA ASP A 131 -0.92 -6.96 10.95
C ASP A 131 -0.36 -7.55 9.65
N PHE A 132 -0.58 -8.84 9.44
CA PHE A 132 -0.06 -9.59 8.30
C PHE A 132 -1.17 -10.43 7.68
N ALA A 133 -1.71 -9.94 6.56
CA ALA A 133 -2.78 -10.61 5.86
C ALA A 133 -2.32 -11.96 5.30
N ARG A 134 -3.25 -12.91 5.25
CA ARG A 134 -3.04 -14.19 4.57
C ARG A 134 -3.20 -13.98 3.06
N VAL A 135 -2.09 -13.91 2.35
CA VAL A 135 -2.04 -13.81 0.88
C VAL A 135 -1.60 -15.14 0.30
N PRO A 136 -2.15 -15.58 -0.85
CA PRO A 136 -1.62 -16.75 -1.54
C PRO A 136 -0.13 -16.59 -1.86
N VAL A 137 0.63 -17.66 -1.64
CA VAL A 137 2.08 -17.65 -1.88
C VAL A 137 2.32 -17.68 -3.39
N GLN A 138 3.15 -16.77 -3.89
CA GLN A 138 3.49 -16.73 -5.31
C GLN A 138 4.35 -17.93 -5.71
N GLY A 139 4.12 -18.47 -6.91
CA GLY A 139 4.85 -19.65 -7.40
C GLY A 139 6.27 -19.40 -7.92
N GLY A 140 6.75 -18.15 -7.87
CA GLY A 140 8.18 -17.82 -8.04
C GLY A 140 8.74 -17.85 -9.47
N LEU A 141 8.00 -18.33 -10.48
CA LEU A 141 8.50 -18.48 -11.85
C LEU A 141 8.90 -17.16 -12.54
N PHE A 142 8.18 -16.06 -12.29
CA PHE A 142 8.37 -14.81 -13.06
C PHE A 142 8.56 -13.56 -12.19
N GLY A 143 8.90 -13.71 -10.91
CA GLY A 143 9.05 -12.57 -10.00
C GLY A 143 7.73 -11.82 -9.77
N ASP A 144 6.65 -12.55 -9.50
CA ASP A 144 5.28 -12.01 -9.54
C ASP A 144 4.88 -11.09 -8.36
N CYS A 145 5.82 -10.65 -7.53
CA CYS A 145 5.50 -9.83 -6.35
C CYS A 145 4.76 -8.53 -6.73
N GLY A 146 5.16 -7.88 -7.82
CA GLY A 146 4.45 -6.71 -8.35
C GLY A 146 3.05 -7.05 -8.90
N VAL A 147 2.89 -8.22 -9.53
CA VAL A 147 1.58 -8.69 -10.00
C VAL A 147 0.67 -8.96 -8.81
N TRP A 148 1.18 -9.60 -7.75
CA TRP A 148 0.44 -9.86 -6.52
C TRP A 148 0.02 -8.59 -5.78
N VAL A 149 0.87 -7.54 -5.78
CA VAL A 149 0.46 -6.20 -5.31
C VAL A 149 -0.77 -5.71 -6.07
N CYS A 150 -0.78 -5.84 -7.40
CA CYS A 150 -1.89 -5.40 -8.24
C CYS A 150 -3.16 -6.24 -8.01
N ILE A 151 -3.02 -7.57 -7.88
CA ILE A 151 -4.14 -8.48 -7.56
C ILE A 151 -4.76 -8.12 -6.21
N CYS A 152 -3.94 -7.96 -5.17
CA CYS A 152 -4.40 -7.59 -3.84
C CYS A 152 -5.14 -6.26 -3.88
N LEU A 153 -4.56 -5.24 -4.51
CA LEU A 153 -5.19 -3.93 -4.63
C LEU A 153 -6.54 -4.01 -5.33
N TYR A 154 -6.60 -4.65 -6.51
CA TYR A 154 -7.83 -4.80 -7.29
C TYR A 154 -8.94 -5.48 -6.48
N ARG A 155 -8.61 -6.60 -5.81
CA ARG A 155 -9.59 -7.37 -5.04
C ARG A 155 -10.05 -6.63 -3.79
N LEU A 156 -9.14 -6.04 -3.03
CA LEU A 156 -9.47 -5.31 -1.80
C LEU A 156 -10.34 -4.08 -2.09
N CYS A 157 -10.03 -3.31 -3.14
CA CYS A 157 -10.87 -2.18 -3.57
C CYS A 157 -12.29 -2.58 -4.00
N ARG A 158 -12.50 -3.85 -4.35
CA ARG A 158 -13.81 -4.41 -4.73
C ARG A 158 -14.45 -5.26 -3.63
N ASN A 159 -13.84 -5.30 -2.44
CA ASN A 159 -14.24 -6.16 -1.34
C ASN A 159 -14.35 -7.64 -1.75
N GLU A 160 -13.46 -8.09 -2.63
CA GLU A 160 -13.34 -9.47 -3.09
C GLU A 160 -12.32 -10.25 -2.24
N PRO A 161 -12.55 -11.55 -1.99
CA PRO A 161 -11.62 -12.39 -1.22
C PRO A 161 -10.27 -12.51 -1.92
N LEU A 162 -9.17 -12.60 -1.17
CA LEU A 162 -7.82 -12.74 -1.74
C LEU A 162 -7.50 -14.18 -2.16
N GLU A 163 -8.28 -15.16 -1.71
CA GLU A 163 -8.09 -16.56 -2.05
C GLU A 163 -8.24 -16.80 -3.56
N VAL A 164 -7.32 -17.60 -4.09
CA VAL A 164 -7.35 -18.11 -5.46
C VAL A 164 -7.08 -19.60 -5.45
N LYS A 165 -7.64 -20.32 -6.43
CA LYS A 165 -7.45 -21.77 -6.56
C LYS A 165 -6.00 -22.13 -6.89
N ASP A 166 -5.44 -21.44 -7.87
CA ASP A 166 -4.06 -21.63 -8.32
C ASP A 166 -3.37 -20.25 -8.39
N PRO A 167 -2.45 -19.95 -7.47
CA PRO A 167 -1.69 -18.70 -7.44
C PRO A 167 -0.90 -18.41 -8.72
N VAL A 168 -0.35 -19.44 -9.38
CA VAL A 168 0.46 -19.29 -10.59
C VAL A 168 -0.44 -18.91 -11.76
N GLN A 169 -1.52 -19.65 -11.96
CA GLN A 169 -2.47 -19.37 -13.05
C GLN A 169 -3.17 -18.03 -12.84
N ALA A 170 -3.49 -17.67 -11.60
CA ALA A 170 -4.05 -16.35 -11.29
C ALA A 170 -3.08 -15.22 -11.67
N ALA A 171 -1.80 -15.33 -11.31
CA ALA A 171 -0.79 -14.35 -11.67
C ALA A 171 -0.60 -14.24 -13.19
N LEU A 172 -0.55 -15.36 -13.91
CA LEU A 172 -0.46 -15.38 -15.38
C LEU A 172 -1.67 -14.70 -16.03
N ALA A 173 -2.89 -15.06 -15.64
CA ALA A 173 -4.10 -14.47 -16.17
C ALA A 173 -4.25 -12.98 -15.86
N TYR A 174 -3.72 -12.50 -14.73
CA TYR A 174 -3.63 -11.06 -14.46
C TYR A 174 -2.57 -10.38 -15.31
N ARG A 175 -1.41 -11.02 -15.51
CA ARG A 175 -0.33 -10.48 -16.35
C ARG A 175 -0.78 -10.35 -17.81
N GLU A 176 -1.39 -11.39 -18.37
CA GLU A 176 -1.97 -11.37 -19.73
C GLU A 176 -3.00 -10.25 -19.86
N ARG A 177 -3.96 -10.16 -18.93
CA ARG A 177 -4.94 -9.07 -18.94
C ARG A 177 -4.30 -7.69 -18.84
N MET A 178 -3.25 -7.51 -18.04
CA MET A 178 -2.55 -6.22 -17.95
C MET A 178 -1.81 -5.88 -19.24
N LEU A 179 -1.29 -6.88 -19.97
CA LEU A 179 -0.65 -6.71 -21.27
C LEU A 179 -1.65 -6.34 -22.36
N ASP A 180 -2.87 -6.90 -22.34
CA ASP A 180 -3.92 -6.62 -23.34
C ASP A 180 -4.37 -5.14 -23.38
N TYR A 181 -4.02 -4.35 -22.37
CA TYR A 181 -4.31 -2.92 -22.35
C TYR A 181 -3.26 -2.09 -23.12
N TYR A 182 -2.03 -2.59 -23.30
CA TYR A 182 -0.94 -1.91 -24.02
C TYR A 182 -1.01 -2.12 -25.53
#